data_AF-A0A962XC27-F1
#
_entry.id   AF-A0A962XC27-F1
#
_cell.length_a   1.000
_cell.length_b   1.000
_cell.length_c   1.000
_cell.angle_alpha   90.00
_cell.angle_beta   90.00
_cell.angle_gamma   90.00
#
_symmetry.space_group_name_H-M   'P 1'
#
loop_
_entity.id
_entity.type
_entity.pdbx_description
1 polymer ?
#
loop_
_entity_poly.entity_id
_entity_poly.type
_entity_poly.pdbx_seq_one_letter_code
_entity_poly.pdbx_strand_id
1 'polypeptide(L)' 'MGVLILGLVLFLAVHSISIVNEPWRDRLAAKMGERSWQGLYSLASLVGFGLIVWGYGLARYDPVPLYLPPVWLRHIALLL' A
#
# COMPACT_ATOMS: atom_id res chain seq x y z
N MET A 1 -13.21 -0.84 5.12
CA MET A 1 -12.44 0.01 4.18
C MET A 1 -11.39 0.90 4.84
N GLY A 2 -11.67 1.55 5.98
CA GLY A 2 -10.72 2.49 6.61
C GLY A 2 -9.30 1.95 6.87
N VAL A 3 -9.17 0.71 7.35
CA VAL A 3 -7.85 0.07 7.59
C VAL A 3 -7.04 -0.10 6.30
N LEU A 4 -7.70 -0.53 5.21
CA LEU A 4 -7.06 -0.68 3.90
C LEU A 4 -6.58 0.68 3.37
N ILE A 5 -7.44 1.70 3.43
CA ILE A 5 -7.10 3.05 2.99
C ILE A 5 -5.92 3.60 3.80
N LEU A 6 -5.93 3.43 5.12
CA LEU A 6 -4.83 3.85 5.98
C LEU A 6 -3.52 3.15 5.61
N GLY A 7 -3.57 1.84 5.37
CA GLY A 7 -2.41 1.07 4.92
C GLY A 7 -1.85 1.59 3.59
N LEU A 8 -2.73 1.85 2.61
CA LEU A 8 -2.35 2.43 1.32
C LEU A 8 -1.71 3.81 1.48
N VAL A 9 -2.33 4.71 2.23
CA VAL A 9 -1.80 6.06 2.48
C VAL A 9 -0.42 5.97 3.14
N LEU A 10 -0.26 5.17 4.18
CA LEU A 10 1.00 5.05 4.90
C LEU A 10 2.10 4.46 4.01
N PHE A 11 1.81 3.37 3.31
CA PHE A 11 2.75 2.71 2.42
C PHE A 11 3.19 3.63 1.27
N LEU A 12 2.22 4.25 0.58
CA LEU A 12 2.49 5.14 -0.56
C LEU A 12 3.18 6.42 -0.12
N ALA A 13 2.80 7.01 1.03
CA ALA A 13 3.45 8.22 1.54
C ALA A 13 4.94 7.99 1.82
N VAL A 14 5.28 6.88 2.48
CA VAL A 14 6.67 6.51 2.75
C VAL A 14 7.45 6.34 1.45
N HIS A 15 6.90 5.63 0.46
CA HIS A 15 7.56 5.43 -0.84
C HIS A 15 7.66 6.71 -1.68
N SER A 16 6.71 7.62 -1.53
CA SER A 16 6.68 8.88 -2.29
C SER A 16 7.75 9.87 -1.84
N ILE A 17 8.32 9.72 -0.64
CA ILE A 17 9.39 10.59 -0.13
C ILE A 17 10.53 10.70 -1.15
N SER A 18 11.06 9.56 -1.60
CA SER A 18 12.20 9.52 -2.53
C SER A 18 11.83 9.96 -3.95
N ILE A 19 10.55 9.86 -4.32
CA ILE A 19 10.04 10.26 -5.63
C ILE A 19 9.87 11.78 -5.69
N VAL A 20 9.29 12.37 -4.64
CA VAL A 20 8.88 13.78 -4.62
C VAL A 20 9.98 14.68 -4.05
N ASN A 21 10.78 14.19 -3.10
CA ASN A 21 11.78 14.99 -2.41
C ASN A 21 13.02 14.17 -2.03
N GLU A 22 13.70 13.69 -3.06
CA GLU A 22 14.99 13.00 -2.93
C GLU A 22 16.01 13.75 -2.03
N PRO A 23 16.20 15.09 -2.16
CA PRO A 23 17.17 15.79 -1.31
C PRO A 23 16.81 15.76 0.18
N TRP A 24 15.53 15.66 0.54
CA TRP A 24 15.11 15.56 1.94
C TRP A 24 15.42 14.18 2.52
N ARG A 25 15.16 13.10 1.76
CA ARG A 25 15.63 11.75 2.10
C ARG A 25 17.12 11.76 2.41
N ASP A 26 17.94 12.35 1.54
CA ASP A 26 19.40 12.39 1.69
C ASP A 26 19.86 13.11 2.93
N ARG A 27 19.27 14.28 3.21
CA ARG A 27 19.58 15.03 4.43
C ARG A 27 19.22 14.24 5.68
N LEU A 28 18.12 13.49 5.67
CA LEU A 28 17.76 12.65 6.80
C LEU A 28 18.70 11.46 6.96
N ALA A 29 18.99 10.75 5.88
CA ALA A 29 19.93 9.63 5.87
C ALA A 29 21.32 10.06 6.35
N ALA A 30 21.82 11.22 5.90
CA ALA A 30 23.09 11.77 6.34
C ALA A 30 23.09 12.16 7.84
N LYS A 31 21.96 12.63 8.37
CA LYS A 31 21.82 13.02 9.79
C LYS A 31 21.73 11.85 10.75
N MET A 32 20.97 10.80 10.41
CA MET A 32 20.72 9.65 11.33
C MET A 32 21.54 8.40 11.00
N GLY A 33 22.27 8.43 9.89
CA GLY A 33 22.97 7.28 9.33
C GLY A 33 22.09 6.49 8.36
N GLU A 34 22.70 6.05 7.26
CA GLU A 34 22.02 5.37 6.16
C GLU A 34 21.27 4.11 6.62
N ARG A 35 21.90 3.28 7.45
CA ARG A 35 21.29 2.04 7.96
C ARG A 35 20.08 2.32 8.86
N SER A 36 20.16 3.34 9.70
CA SER A 36 19.06 3.76 10.58
C SER A 36 17.88 4.27 9.74
N TRP A 37 18.15 5.10 8.73
CA TRP A 37 17.14 5.59 7.80
C TRP A 37 16.46 4.44 7.03
N GLN A 38 17.25 3.54 6.45
CA GLN A 38 16.74 2.36 5.75
C GLN A 38 15.91 1.46 6.67
N GLY A 39 16.33 1.27 7.92
CA GLY A 39 15.58 0.51 8.92
C GLY A 39 14.22 1.13 9.23
N LEU A 40 14.17 2.45 9.53
CA LEU A 40 12.91 3.15 9.78
C LEU A 40 11.99 3.13 8.55
N TYR A 41 12.55 3.40 7.37
CA TYR A 41 11.82 3.36 6.10
C TYR A 41 11.20 1.99 5.87
N SER A 42 11.98 0.92 6.07
CA SER A 42 11.53 -0.46 5.86
C SER A 42 10.47 -0.85 6.88
N LEU A 43 10.64 -0.48 8.15
CA LEU A 43 9.66 -0.77 9.20
C LEU A 43 8.32 -0.05 8.93
N ALA A 44 8.37 1.24 8.59
CA ALA A 44 7.17 2.00 8.24
C ALA A 44 6.47 1.40 7.01
N SER A 45 7.24 1.06 5.97
CA SER A 45 6.72 0.38 4.78
C SER A 45 6.07 -0.97 5.13
N LEU A 46 6.70 -1.77 5.99
CA LEU A 46 6.18 -3.07 6.41
C LEU A 46 4.88 -2.94 7.21
N VAL A 47 4.78 -1.95 8.10
CA VAL A 47 3.54 -1.64 8.82
C VAL A 47 2.43 -1.28 7.83
N GLY A 48 2.70 -0.39 6.87
CA GLY A 48 1.74 -0.02 5.83
C GLY A 48 1.28 -1.21 5.01
N PHE A 49 2.23 -2.06 4.59
CA PHE A 49 1.94 -3.30 3.87
C PHE A 49 1.10 -4.29 4.69
N GLY A 50 1.43 -4.49 5.97
CA GLY A 50 0.64 -5.32 6.88
C GLY A 50 -0.79 -4.82 7.04
N LEU A 51 -0.98 -3.50 7.14
CA LEU A 51 -2.32 -2.87 7.17
C LEU A 51 -3.07 -3.07 5.86
N ILE A 52 -2.39 -3.06 4.70
CA ILE A 52 -3.02 -3.38 3.41
C ILE A 52 -3.52 -4.83 3.40
N VAL A 53 -2.67 -5.78 3.79
CA VAL A 53 -3.03 -7.21 3.83
C VAL A 53 -4.22 -7.45 4.77
N TRP A 54 -4.14 -6.93 5.99
CA TRP A 54 -5.23 -7.05 6.97
C TRP A 54 -6.49 -6.33 6.50
N GLY A 55 -6.35 -5.09 6.00
CA GLY A 55 -7.44 -4.26 5.54
C GLY A 55 -8.19 -4.86 4.36
N TYR A 56 -7.47 -5.51 3.43
CA TYR A 56 -8.08 -6.29 2.35
C TYR A 56 -8.80 -7.53 2.89
N GLY A 57 -8.19 -8.21 3.85
CA GLY A 57 -8.80 -9.33 4.57
C GLY A 57 -10.14 -8.97 5.21
N LEU A 58 -10.28 -7.74 5.73
CA LEU A 58 -11.55 -7.20 6.23
C LEU A 58 -12.50 -6.80 5.09
N ALA A 59 -11.98 -6.11 4.07
CA ALA A 59 -12.76 -5.56 2.97
C ALA A 59 -13.50 -6.62 2.15
N ARG A 60 -12.89 -7.80 1.97
CA ARG A 60 -13.47 -8.89 1.17
C ARG A 60 -14.71 -9.54 1.78
N TYR A 61 -14.99 -9.32 3.07
CA TYR A 61 -16.18 -9.88 3.73
C TYR A 61 -17.46 -9.10 3.42
N ASP A 62 -17.33 -7.87 2.92
CA ASP A 62 -18.46 -7.04 2.49
C ASP A 62 -18.15 -6.43 1.12
N PRO A 63 -18.13 -7.25 0.04
CA PRO A 63 -17.74 -6.79 -1.28
C PRO A 63 -18.86 -5.95 -1.89
N VAL A 64 -18.51 -4.76 -2.37
CA VAL A 64 -19.40 -3.94 -3.21
C VAL A 64 -19.30 -4.48 -4.65
N PRO A 65 -20.38 -5.01 -5.25
CA PRO A 65 -20.34 -5.48 -6.62
C PRO A 65 -20.09 -4.32 -7.58
N LEU A 66 -18.92 -4.30 -8.23
CA LEU A 66 -18.56 -3.25 -9.20
C LEU A 66 -19.12 -3.55 -10.60
N TYR A 67 -19.24 -4.82 -10.95
CA TYR A 67 -19.74 -5.27 -12.24
C TYR A 67 -20.38 -6.66 -12.10
N LEU A 68 -21.58 -6.82 -12.65
CA LEU A 68 -22.27 -8.09 -12.78
C LEU A 68 -22.28 -8.47 -14.27
N PRO A 69 -21.41 -9.40 -14.71
CA PRO A 69 -21.37 -9.78 -16.11
C PRO A 69 -22.70 -10.43 -16.52
N PRO A 70 -23.20 -10.14 -17.74
CA PRO A 70 -24.22 -10.95 -18.39
C PRO A 70 -23.84 -12.44 -18.34
N VAL A 71 -24.83 -13.34 -18.22
CA VAL A 71 -24.59 -14.77 -17.96
C VAL A 71 -23.62 -15.40 -18.96
N TRP A 72 -23.75 -15.07 -20.26
CA TRP A 72 -22.89 -15.57 -21.33
C TRP A 72 -21.44 -15.03 -21.29
N LEU A 73 -21.19 -13.94 -20.55
CA LEU A 73 -19.85 -13.39 -20.33
C LEU A 73 -19.19 -13.89 -19.04
N ARG A 74 -19.89 -14.61 -18.15
CA ARG A 74 -19.32 -15.06 -16.87
C ARG A 74 -18.04 -15.87 -17.04
N HIS A 75 -17.98 -16.71 -18.07
CA HIS A 75 -16.84 -17.60 -18.29
C HIS A 75 -15.63 -16.82 -18.80
N ILE A 76 -15.85 -15.82 -19.66
CA ILE A 76 -14.80 -14.91 -20.15
C ILE A 76 -14.29 -14.04 -18.99
N ALA A 77 -15.19 -13.53 -18.15
CA ALA A 77 -14.85 -12.67 -17.01
C ALA A 77 -14.09 -13.40 -15.89
N LEU A 78 -14.14 -14.73 -15.82
CA LEU A 78 -13.36 -15.53 -14.85
C LEU A 78 -11.97 -15.92 -15.38
N LEU A 79 -11.76 -15.89 -16.70
CA LEU A 79 -10.50 -16.26 -17.33
C LEU A 79 -9.47 -15.11 -17.31
N LEU A 80 -9.94 -13.87 -17.28
CA LEU A 80 -9.17 -12.62 -17.34
C LEU A 80 -9.04 -11.99 -15.95
#